data_AF-F0QU77-F1
#
_entry.id   AF-F0QU77-F1
#
_cell.length_a   1.000
_cell.length_b   1.000
_cell.length_c   1.000
_cell.angle_alpha   90.00
_cell.angle_beta   90.00
_cell.angle_gamma   90.00
#
_symmetry.space_group_name_H-M   'P 1'
#
loop_
_entity.id
_entity.type
_entity.pdbx_description
1 polymer ?
#
loop_
_entity_poly.entity_id
_entity_poly.type
_entity_poly.pdbx_seq_one_letter_code
_entity_poly.pdbx_strand_id
1 'polypeptide(L)' 'MPKHIDPVCGMEVDETTQFKTIYKGKIYYFCSAMCKREFEKNPEVYIKEGPRGMPMG' A
#
# COMPACT_ATOMS: atom_id res chain seq x y z
N MET A 1 -6.54 13.57 -11.16
CA MET A 1 -6.85 12.57 -10.13
C MET A 1 -5.70 12.59 -9.13
N PRO A 2 -5.97 12.75 -7.82
CA PRO A 2 -4.93 12.61 -6.80
C PRO A 2 -4.25 11.25 -6.94
N LYS A 3 -2.93 11.31 -7.01
CA LYS A 3 -2.05 10.15 -7.12
C LYS A 3 -1.64 9.73 -5.71
N HIS A 4 -1.92 8.49 -5.34
CA HIS A 4 -1.53 7.89 -4.06
C HIS A 4 -0.25 7.08 -4.24
N ILE A 5 0.56 6.95 -3.19
CA ILE A 5 1.75 6.11 -3.22
C ILE A 5 1.43 4.80 -2.51
N ASP A 6 1.65 3.68 -3.18
CA ASP A 6 1.58 2.36 -2.59
C ASP A 6 2.66 2.26 -1.48
N PRO A 7 2.28 2.08 -0.21
CA PRO A 7 3.22 2.09 0.90
C PRO A 7 4.15 0.86 0.91
N VAL A 8 3.87 -0.17 0.11
CA VAL A 8 4.70 -1.38 0.00
C VAL A 8 5.78 -1.20 -1.07
N CYS A 9 5.39 -0.86 -2.29
CA CYS A 9 6.30 -0.83 -3.44
C CYS A 9 6.69 0.57 -3.91
N GLY A 10 6.01 1.63 -3.43
CA GLY A 10 6.30 3.02 -3.80
C GLY A 10 5.73 3.41 -5.17
N MET A 11 4.99 2.52 -5.82
CA MET A 11 4.33 2.80 -7.08
C MET A 11 3.21 3.83 -6.90
N GLU A 12 3.02 4.67 -7.91
CA GLU A 12 1.91 5.59 -7.96
C GLU A 12 0.61 4.86 -8.33
N VAL A 13 -0.46 5.14 -7.61
CA VAL A 13 -1.75 4.44 -7.68
C VAL A 13 -2.87 5.46 -7.74
N ASP A 14 -3.81 5.23 -8.65
CA ASP A 14 -5.00 6.04 -8.79
C ASP A 14 -6.06 5.66 -7.74
N GLU A 15 -6.85 6.61 -7.26
CA GLU A 15 -7.91 6.38 -6.26
C GLU A 15 -9.02 5.41 -6.73
N THR A 16 -9.15 5.21 -8.05
CA THR A 16 -10.07 4.26 -8.68
C THR A 16 -9.63 2.80 -8.51
N THR A 17 -8.44 2.53 -7.97
CA THR A 17 -8.00 1.16 -7.67
C THR A 17 -9.02 0.45 -6.78
N GLN A 18 -9.26 -0.82 -7.10
CA GLN A 18 -10.01 -1.73 -6.24
C GLN A 18 -9.17 -2.21 -5.04
N PHE A 19 -7.85 -2.08 -5.11
CA PHE A 19 -6.94 -2.49 -4.05
C PHE A 19 -6.74 -1.34 -3.07
N LYS A 20 -7.61 -1.29 -2.06
CA LYS A 20 -7.52 -0.33 -0.96
C LYS A 20 -7.94 -0.96 0.36
N THR A 21 -7.46 -0.40 1.47
CA THR A 21 -7.84 -0.84 2.82
C THR A 21 -7.90 0.36 3.76
N ILE A 22 -8.62 0.22 4.87
CA ILE A 22 -8.68 1.25 5.93
C ILE A 22 -7.83 0.76 7.09
N TYR A 23 -6.87 1.58 7.52
CA TYR A 23 -6.03 1.29 8.69
C TYR A 23 -5.86 2.55 9.54
N LYS A 24 -6.15 2.46 10.84
CA LYS A 24 -6.13 3.59 11.80
C LYS A 24 -6.89 4.83 11.28
N GLY A 25 -8.06 4.61 10.65
CA GLY A 25 -8.92 5.69 10.13
C GLY A 25 -8.44 6.34 8.82
N LYS A 26 -7.35 5.86 8.22
CA LYS A 26 -6.82 6.34 6.94
C LYS A 26 -7.00 5.28 5.84
N ILE A 27 -7.40 5.71 4.65
CA ILE A 27 -7.46 4.85 3.46
C ILE A 27 -6.05 4.75 2.86
N TYR A 28 -5.62 3.52 2.60
CA TYR A 28 -4.39 3.20 1.88
C TYR A 28 -4.73 2.53 0.55
N TYR A 29 -3.98 2.88 -0.49
CA TYR A 29 -4.19 2.45 -1.87
C TYR A 29 -3.00 1.64 -2.34
N PHE A 30 -3.25 0.61 -3.15
CA PHE A 30 -2.24 -0.35 -3.58
C PHE A 30 -2.30 -0.59 -5.09
N CYS A 31 -1.15 -0.86 -5.69
CA CYS A 31 -1.04 -1.16 -7.11
C CYS A 31 -1.56 -2.57 -7.46
N SER A 32 -1.60 -3.47 -6.46
CA SER A 32 -1.96 -4.86 -6.64
C SER A 32 -2.56 -5.48 -5.37
N ALA A 33 -3.28 -6.58 -5.54
CA ALA A 33 -3.77 -7.40 -4.41
C ALA A 33 -2.63 -7.92 -3.52
N MET A 34 -1.44 -8.18 -4.10
CA MET A 34 -0.27 -8.64 -3.36
C MET A 34 0.25 -7.55 -2.41
N CYS A 35 0.40 -6.30 -2.88
CA CYS A 35 0.83 -5.19 -2.02
C CYS A 35 -0.19 -4.93 -0.90
N LYS A 36 -1.49 -4.98 -1.20
CA LYS A 36 -2.53 -4.91 -0.17
C LYS A 36 -2.36 -5.99 0.90
N ARG A 37 -2.16 -7.25 0.48
CA ARG A 37 -2.01 -8.38 1.39
C ARG A 37 -0.75 -8.26 2.26
N GLU A 38 0.38 -7.85 1.68
CA GLU A 38 1.61 -7.64 2.43
C GLU A 38 1.45 -6.51 3.45
N PHE A 39 0.84 -5.39 3.06
CA PHE A 39 0.50 -4.32 3.97
C PHE A 39 -0.39 -4.78 5.12
N GLU A 40 -1.43 -5.58 4.84
CA GLU A 40 -2.35 -6.07 5.87
C GLU A 40 -1.68 -7.03 6.89
N LYS A 41 -0.58 -7.70 6.51
CA LYS A 41 0.20 -8.51 7.45
C LYS A 41 0.97 -7.65 8.45
N ASN A 42 1.61 -6.57 7.97
CA ASN A 42 2.51 -5.74 8.78
C ASN A 42 2.35 -4.24 8.48
N PRO A 43 1.16 -3.65 8.71
CA PRO A 43 0.88 -2.28 8.25
C PRO A 43 1.76 -1.24 8.92
N GLU A 44 2.10 -1.45 10.20
CA GLU A 44 2.97 -0.52 10.94
C GLU A 44 4.37 -0.42 10.37
N VAL A 45 4.88 -1.50 9.77
CA VAL A 45 6.21 -1.53 9.15
C VAL A 45 6.22 -0.62 7.92
N TYR A 46 5.26 -0.79 7.01
CA TYR A 46 5.16 0.02 5.79
C TYR A 46 4.77 1.47 6.08
N ILE A 47 4.05 1.74 7.16
CA ILE A 47 3.73 3.11 7.59
C ILE A 47 4.95 3.83 8.17
N LYS A 48 5.75 3.14 8.99
CA LYS A 48 6.92 3.75 9.64
C LYS A 48 8.11 3.90 8.71
N GLU A 49 8.37 2.88 7.90
CA GLU A 49 9.63 2.74 7.17
C GLU A 49 9.47 3.01 5.67
N GLY A 50 8.23 3.15 5.20
CA GLY A 50 7.90 3.43 3.82
C GLY A 50 8.09 2.24 2.89
N PRO A 51 8.11 2.47 1.57
CA PRO A 51 8.26 1.43 0.57
C PRO A 51 9.59 0.70 0.71
N ARG A 52 9.54 -0.63 0.76
CA ARG A 52 10.73 -1.50 0.87
C ARG A 52 11.02 -2.29 -0.40
N GLY A 53 10.20 -2.09 -1.44
CA GLY A 53 10.11 -3.03 -2.55
C GLY A 53 9.40 -4.31 -2.12
N MET A 54 8.89 -5.08 -3.08
CA MET A 54 8.38 -6.41 -2.76
C MET A 54 9.52 -7.24 -2.16
N PRO A 55 9.38 -7.84 -0.98
CA PRO A 55 10.36 -8.82 -0.53
C PRO A 55 10.41 -9.91 -1.60
N MET A 56 11.59 -10.11 -2.20
CA MET A 56 11.82 -11.26 -3.07
C MET A 56 11.72 -12.49 -2.15
N GLY A 57 10.58 -13.18 -2.24
CA GLY A 57 10.41 -14.49 -1.62
C GLY A 57 11.40 -15.50 -2.19
#